data_AF-A0A6H0UFR2-F1
#
_entry.id   AF-A0A6H0UFR2-F1
#
_cell.length_a   1.000
_cell.length_b   1.000
_cell.length_c   1.000
_cell.angle_alpha   90.00
_cell.angle_beta   90.00
_cell.angle_gamma   90.00
#
_symmetry.space_group_name_H-M   'P 1'
#
loop_
_entity.id
_entity.type
_entity.pdbx_description
1 polymer ?
#
loop_
_entity_poly.entity_id
_entity_poly.type
_entity_poly.pdbx_seq_one_letter_code
_entity_poly.pdbx_strand_id
1 'polypeptide(L)'
;MGVIFSKSESSQLISNCQGNIAAGLEVINDLKSGSNKLMQAIDGKTLSGAAYNAGKGLFGELIIPTITRCGQAIEEMSQDLQRYISANQAIQAASTDILDEAKLEQKIRESETYRNTIKATADALNSQAFGILGMTNPVTAMLSLANQLFDIQGKLNSYVASLDQDIEKLKQDLRLLQNFVSETQGLFSNSLTNFKIAMQGVTVLGKLIVNGNGTYSFPKGMDKSWFTEKKKSQKFQNDQLTKEQLETFLKDGGQLMVYKDRAKVKMANQNDLASDISFADADVVIWYIVKDGVVINLAEHPEFKDLYRYLQTKGSKLNKDQYKTISFNQAEKMTVDSMGGIEGRIARFEYYFRPAENALAGIVAA
;
A
#
# COMPACT_ATOMS: atom_id res chain seq x y z
N MET A 1 7.58 -0.86 -16.01
CA MET A 1 6.91 -2.01 -15.37
C MET A 1 5.42 -1.71 -15.41
N GLY A 2 4.58 -2.65 -15.88
CA GLY A 2 3.13 -2.44 -16.05
C GLY A 2 2.33 -2.63 -14.76
N VAL A 3 1.07 -2.21 -14.77
CA VAL A 3 0.17 -2.30 -13.60
C VAL A 3 -0.27 -3.74 -13.33
N ILE A 4 -0.41 -4.10 -12.05
CA ILE A 4 -0.98 -5.38 -11.59
C ILE A 4 -2.20 -5.11 -10.72
N PHE A 5 -3.31 -5.79 -11.01
CA PHE A 5 -4.55 -5.76 -10.25
C PHE A 5 -4.93 -7.17 -9.80
N SER A 6 -5.45 -7.27 -8.58
CA SER A 6 -5.98 -8.51 -7.99
C SER A 6 -7.35 -8.25 -7.39
N LYS A 7 -8.35 -9.07 -7.78
CA LYS A 7 -9.72 -8.96 -7.25
C LYS A 7 -9.76 -9.15 -5.73
N SER A 8 -9.01 -10.12 -5.21
CA SER A 8 -8.99 -10.44 -3.78
C SER A 8 -8.33 -9.34 -2.95
N GLU A 9 -7.21 -8.79 -3.41
CA GLU A 9 -6.52 -7.68 -2.74
C GLU A 9 -7.40 -6.42 -2.75
N SER A 10 -8.08 -6.15 -3.86
CA SER A 10 -9.01 -5.03 -3.97
C SER A 10 -10.22 -5.18 -3.03
N SER A 11 -10.82 -6.37 -2.93
CA SER A 11 -11.89 -6.65 -1.97
C SER A 11 -11.43 -6.48 -0.52
N GLN A 12 -10.22 -6.95 -0.18
CA GLN A 12 -9.66 -6.79 1.16
C GLN A 12 -9.41 -5.31 1.49
N LEU A 13 -8.89 -4.55 0.53
CA LEU A 13 -8.71 -3.10 0.65
C LEU A 13 -10.04 -2.41 0.96
N ILE A 14 -11.09 -2.69 0.17
CA ILE A 14 -12.42 -2.12 0.37
C ILE A 14 -12.93 -2.42 1.78
N SER A 15 -12.87 -3.69 2.21
CA SER A 15 -13.33 -4.11 3.53
C SER A 15 -12.59 -3.39 4.66
N ASN A 16 -11.26 -3.33 4.58
CA ASN A 16 -10.43 -2.65 5.58
C ASN A 16 -10.72 -1.16 5.65
N CYS A 17 -10.85 -0.49 4.50
CA CYS A 17 -11.15 0.93 4.44
C CYS A 17 -12.56 1.22 4.96
N GLN A 18 -13.56 0.41 4.61
CA GLN A 18 -14.93 0.54 5.14
C GLN A 18 -14.94 0.41 6.66
N GLY A 19 -14.27 -0.60 7.22
CA GLY A 19 -14.19 -0.80 8.67
C GLY A 19 -13.54 0.38 9.40
N ASN A 20 -12.39 0.86 8.88
CA ASN A 20 -11.66 1.97 9.49
C ASN A 20 -12.43 3.31 9.40
N ILE A 21 -13.05 3.59 8.26
CA ILE A 21 -13.85 4.81 8.05
C ILE A 21 -15.10 4.77 8.93
N ALA A 22 -15.79 3.63 9.02
CA ALA A 22 -16.95 3.48 9.89
C ALA A 22 -16.59 3.74 11.36
N ALA A 23 -15.53 3.10 11.87
CA ALA A 23 -15.04 3.32 13.22
C ALA A 23 -14.63 4.79 13.46
N GLY A 24 -13.98 5.43 12.47
CA GLY A 24 -13.61 6.83 12.54
C GLY A 24 -14.83 7.76 12.62
N LEU A 25 -15.84 7.53 11.78
CA LEU A 25 -17.10 8.30 11.79
C LEU A 25 -17.89 8.11 13.09
N GLU A 26 -17.91 6.90 13.65
CA GLU A 26 -18.54 6.62 14.94
C GLU A 26 -17.92 7.47 16.05
N VAL A 27 -16.58 7.44 16.18
CA VAL A 27 -15.86 8.27 17.16
C VAL A 27 -16.15 9.76 16.97
N ILE A 28 -16.16 10.24 15.72
CA ILE A 28 -16.49 11.64 15.44
C ILE A 28 -17.93 11.98 15.83
N ASN A 29 -18.88 11.10 15.56
CA ASN A 29 -20.29 11.32 15.88
C ASN A 29 -20.52 11.33 17.39
N ASP A 30 -19.87 10.44 18.13
CA ASP A 30 -19.91 10.42 19.60
C ASP A 30 -19.31 11.69 20.19
N LEU A 31 -18.15 12.13 19.69
CA LEU A 31 -17.52 13.37 20.11
C LEU A 31 -18.38 14.60 19.79
N LYS A 32 -18.99 14.66 18.60
CA LYS A 32 -19.94 15.71 18.22
C LYS A 32 -21.16 15.73 19.15
N SER A 33 -21.77 14.56 19.38
CA SER A 33 -22.97 14.41 20.23
C SER A 33 -22.67 14.79 21.69
N GLY A 34 -21.57 14.28 22.25
CA GLY A 34 -21.13 14.61 23.61
C GLY A 34 -20.81 16.10 23.77
N SER A 35 -20.09 16.68 22.81
CA SER A 35 -19.76 18.11 22.82
C SER A 35 -21.02 18.98 22.73
N ASN A 36 -21.98 18.62 21.88
CA ASN A 36 -23.25 19.35 21.77
C ASN A 36 -24.08 19.28 23.05
N LYS A 37 -24.16 18.11 23.70
CA LYS A 37 -24.84 17.96 25.00
C LYS A 37 -24.18 18.83 26.08
N LEU A 38 -22.85 18.86 26.13
CA LEU A 38 -22.12 19.72 27.06
C LEU A 38 -22.41 21.20 26.82
N MET A 39 -22.33 21.65 25.55
CA MET A 39 -22.62 23.04 25.19
C MET A 39 -24.05 23.44 25.56
N GLN A 40 -25.04 22.58 25.29
CA GLN A 40 -26.43 22.81 25.67
C GLN A 40 -26.61 22.90 27.19
N ALA A 41 -25.95 22.05 27.97
CA ALA A 41 -26.04 22.09 29.44
C ALA A 41 -25.46 23.38 30.02
N ILE A 42 -24.39 23.92 29.41
CA ILE A 42 -23.80 25.19 29.82
C ILE A 42 -24.70 26.37 29.40
N ASP A 43 -25.19 26.38 28.15
CA ASP A 43 -26.06 27.43 27.62
C ASP A 43 -27.42 27.49 28.31
N GLY A 44 -27.98 26.33 28.66
CA GLY A 44 -29.20 26.18 29.43
C GLY A 44 -29.07 26.53 30.92
N LYS A 45 -27.89 26.98 31.37
CA LYS A 45 -27.55 27.28 32.77
C LYS A 45 -27.68 26.09 33.73
N THR A 46 -27.78 24.87 33.22
CA THR A 46 -27.74 23.64 34.02
C THR A 46 -26.35 23.44 34.64
N LEU A 47 -25.31 23.86 33.91
CA LEU A 47 -23.94 23.95 34.38
C LEU A 47 -23.49 25.42 34.32
N SER A 48 -23.02 26.01 35.43
CA SER A 48 -22.65 27.44 35.48
C SER A 48 -21.49 27.71 36.45
N GLY A 49 -20.73 28.78 36.19
CA GLY A 49 -19.54 29.18 36.95
C GLY A 49 -18.35 29.47 36.05
N ALA A 50 -17.27 30.04 36.62
CA ALA A 50 -16.09 30.46 35.86
C ALA A 50 -15.45 29.32 35.07
N ALA A 51 -15.35 28.12 35.66
CA ALA A 51 -14.80 26.93 35.01
C ALA A 51 -15.67 26.46 33.82
N TYR A 52 -17.00 26.49 33.96
CA TYR A 52 -17.91 26.10 32.87
C TYR A 52 -17.93 27.12 31.73
N ASN A 53 -17.85 28.42 32.04
CA ASN A 53 -17.72 29.46 31.02
C ASN A 53 -16.40 29.34 30.24
N ALA A 54 -15.30 29.00 30.92
CA ALA A 54 -14.02 28.80 30.26
C ALA A 54 -14.01 27.49 29.43
N GLY A 55 -14.64 26.43 29.93
CA GLY A 55 -14.90 25.19 29.18
C GLY A 55 -15.75 25.42 27.93
N LYS A 56 -16.77 26.28 28.00
CA LYS A 56 -17.58 26.68 26.83
C LYS A 56 -16.72 27.32 25.74
N GLY A 57 -15.81 28.22 26.11
CA GLY A 57 -14.86 28.82 25.17
C GLY A 57 -13.96 27.77 24.53
N LEU A 58 -13.32 26.91 25.35
CA LEU A 58 -12.45 25.84 24.87
C LEU A 58 -13.17 24.90 23.88
N PHE A 59 -14.39 24.47 24.22
CA PHE A 59 -15.16 23.58 23.36
C PHE A 59 -15.63 24.28 22.09
N GLY A 60 -16.20 25.47 22.20
CA GLY A 60 -16.74 26.22 21.06
C GLY A 60 -15.67 26.70 20.08
N GLU A 61 -14.53 27.15 20.59
CA GLU A 61 -13.48 27.80 19.77
C GLU A 61 -12.44 26.81 19.23
N LEU A 62 -12.17 25.71 19.95
CA LEU A 62 -11.07 24.80 19.61
C LEU A 62 -11.51 23.36 19.39
N ILE A 63 -12.21 22.74 20.34
CA ILE A 63 -12.50 21.29 20.29
C ILE A 63 -13.53 20.96 19.21
N ILE A 64 -14.69 21.64 19.18
CA ILE A 64 -15.75 21.39 18.20
C ILE A 64 -15.27 21.65 16.76
N PRO A 65 -14.56 22.76 16.47
CA PRO A 65 -13.96 22.98 15.15
C PRO A 65 -12.97 21.87 14.74
N THR A 66 -12.16 21.38 15.69
CA THR A 66 -11.21 20.29 15.43
C THR A 66 -11.94 18.98 15.10
N ILE A 67 -12.94 18.59 15.90
CA ILE A 67 -13.79 17.40 15.64
C ILE A 67 -14.46 17.53 14.27
N THR A 68 -15.00 18.71 13.95
CA THR A 68 -15.68 18.96 12.67
C THR A 68 -14.75 18.76 11.49
N ARG A 69 -13.52 19.29 11.55
CA ARG A 69 -12.52 19.11 10.48
C ARG A 69 -12.07 17.65 10.33
N CYS A 70 -11.87 16.94 11.43
CA CYS A 70 -11.58 15.50 11.38
C CYS A 70 -12.73 14.73 10.73
N GLY A 71 -13.99 15.05 11.07
CA GLY A 71 -15.17 14.47 10.45
C GLY A 71 -15.22 14.69 8.94
N GLN A 72 -15.06 15.94 8.50
CA GLN A 72 -15.03 16.29 7.08
C GLN A 72 -13.93 15.53 6.32
N ALA A 73 -12.73 15.42 6.89
CA ALA A 73 -11.66 14.68 6.25
C ALA A 73 -11.96 13.17 6.12
N ILE A 74 -12.62 12.56 7.12
CA ILE A 74 -13.07 11.17 7.05
C ILE A 74 -14.21 10.99 6.03
N GLU A 75 -15.13 11.95 5.95
CA GLU A 75 -16.19 11.96 4.93
C GLU A 75 -15.62 12.06 3.51
N GLU A 76 -14.59 12.89 3.29
CA GLU A 76 -13.88 12.96 2.01
C GLU A 76 -13.20 11.62 1.66
N MET A 77 -12.56 10.95 2.62
CA MET A 77 -12.00 9.60 2.41
C MET A 77 -13.09 8.58 2.08
N SER A 78 -14.27 8.71 2.67
CA SER A 78 -15.43 7.86 2.37
C SER A 78 -15.90 8.04 0.92
N GLN A 79 -15.94 9.29 0.43
CA GLN A 79 -16.29 9.59 -0.96
C GLN A 79 -15.28 9.01 -1.95
N ASP A 80 -13.98 9.13 -1.66
CA ASP A 80 -12.93 8.52 -2.48
C ASP A 80 -13.06 6.98 -2.50
N LEU A 81 -13.38 6.37 -1.35
CA LEU A 81 -13.63 4.94 -1.27
C LEU A 81 -14.84 4.50 -2.09
N GLN A 82 -15.92 5.28 -2.12
CA GLN A 82 -17.07 4.96 -2.97
C GLN A 82 -16.70 4.98 -4.46
N ARG A 83 -15.89 5.95 -4.90
CA ARG A 83 -15.39 5.99 -6.28
C ARG A 83 -14.52 4.77 -6.60
N TYR A 84 -13.64 4.40 -5.68
CA TYR A 84 -12.84 3.18 -5.80
C TYR A 84 -13.73 1.92 -5.89
N ILE A 85 -14.77 1.82 -5.06
CA ILE A 85 -15.73 0.70 -5.10
C ILE A 85 -16.42 0.62 -6.46
N SER A 86 -16.85 1.74 -7.03
CA SER A 86 -17.45 1.78 -8.37
C SER A 86 -16.49 1.31 -9.46
N ALA A 87 -15.24 1.80 -9.46
CA ALA A 87 -14.21 1.33 -10.38
C ALA A 87 -13.93 -0.18 -10.20
N ASN A 88 -13.85 -0.62 -8.95
CA ASN A 88 -13.65 -2.03 -8.60
C ASN A 88 -14.80 -2.91 -9.09
N GLN A 89 -16.05 -2.44 -9.05
CA GLN A 89 -17.21 -3.18 -9.57
C GLN A 89 -17.10 -3.38 -11.09
N ALA A 90 -16.68 -2.35 -11.83
CA ALA A 90 -16.54 -2.44 -13.28
C ALA A 90 -15.49 -3.49 -13.71
N ILE A 91 -14.33 -3.51 -13.05
CA ILE A 91 -13.24 -4.47 -13.35
C ILE A 91 -13.56 -5.92 -12.93
N GLN A 92 -14.62 -6.16 -12.14
CA GLN A 92 -15.02 -7.54 -11.80
C GLN A 92 -15.42 -8.37 -13.03
N ALA A 93 -15.82 -7.72 -14.12
CA ALA A 93 -16.14 -8.35 -15.40
C ALA A 93 -14.93 -8.99 -16.10
N ALA A 94 -13.72 -8.71 -15.63
CA ALA A 94 -12.51 -9.31 -16.17
C ALA A 94 -12.51 -10.83 -16.03
N SER A 95 -11.92 -11.51 -17.01
CA SER A 95 -12.00 -12.97 -17.12
C SER A 95 -11.18 -13.72 -16.07
N THR A 96 -10.17 -13.08 -15.48
CA THR A 96 -9.27 -13.65 -14.47
C THR A 96 -9.29 -12.86 -13.16
N ASP A 97 -8.83 -13.49 -12.08
CA ASP A 97 -8.72 -12.85 -10.77
C ASP A 97 -7.52 -11.91 -10.64
N ILE A 98 -6.48 -12.15 -11.43
CA ILE A 98 -5.27 -11.34 -11.50
C ILE A 98 -5.09 -10.84 -12.92
N LEU A 99 -4.92 -9.53 -13.06
CA LEU A 99 -4.64 -8.83 -14.30
C LEU A 99 -3.26 -8.19 -14.19
N ASP A 100 -2.40 -8.46 -15.16
CA ASP A 100 -1.05 -7.91 -15.23
C ASP A 100 -0.90 -7.32 -16.63
N GLU A 101 -0.82 -6.00 -16.69
CA GLU A 101 -0.83 -5.23 -17.94
C GLU A 101 0.26 -5.72 -18.91
N ALA A 102 1.49 -5.87 -18.41
CA ALA A 102 2.62 -6.29 -19.24
C ALA A 102 2.43 -7.72 -19.77
N LYS A 103 1.89 -8.63 -18.93
CA LYS A 103 1.58 -9.99 -19.36
C LYS A 103 0.42 -10.05 -20.33
N LEU A 104 -0.63 -9.24 -20.15
CA LEU A 104 -1.77 -9.15 -21.05
C LEU A 104 -1.32 -8.66 -22.42
N GLU A 105 -0.57 -7.56 -22.48
CA GLU A 105 -0.01 -7.03 -23.72
C GLU A 105 0.92 -8.05 -24.41
N GLN A 106 1.77 -8.74 -23.65
CA GLN A 106 2.64 -9.78 -24.19
C GLN A 106 1.81 -10.92 -24.81
N LYS A 107 0.81 -11.43 -24.09
CA LYS A 107 -0.06 -12.50 -24.58
C LYS A 107 -0.83 -12.08 -25.83
N ILE A 108 -1.32 -10.85 -25.90
CA ILE A 108 -1.98 -10.32 -27.10
C ILE A 108 -1.02 -10.37 -28.29
N ARG A 109 0.20 -9.83 -28.15
CA ARG A 109 1.20 -9.84 -29.24
C ARG A 109 1.56 -11.25 -29.71
N GLU A 110 1.77 -12.17 -28.77
CA GLU A 110 2.10 -13.57 -29.06
C GLU A 110 0.94 -14.27 -29.77
N SER A 111 -0.29 -14.11 -29.26
CA SER A 111 -1.50 -14.68 -29.86
C SER A 111 -1.78 -14.13 -31.25
N GLU A 112 -1.61 -12.83 -31.48
CA GLU A 112 -1.76 -12.22 -32.80
C GLU A 112 -0.72 -12.75 -33.81
N THR A 113 0.53 -12.89 -33.37
CA THR A 113 1.61 -13.47 -34.21
C THR A 113 1.30 -14.91 -34.59
N TYR A 114 0.86 -15.70 -33.62
CA TYR A 114 0.51 -17.11 -33.85
C TYR A 114 -0.72 -17.25 -34.76
N ARG A 115 -1.77 -16.47 -34.50
CA ARG A 115 -2.97 -16.38 -35.34
C ARG A 115 -2.62 -16.07 -36.79
N ASN A 116 -1.77 -15.07 -37.04
CA ASN A 116 -1.34 -14.68 -38.38
C ASN A 116 -0.56 -15.80 -39.09
N THR A 117 0.28 -16.52 -38.36
CA THR A 117 1.06 -17.66 -38.90
C THR A 117 0.14 -18.83 -39.30
N ILE A 118 -0.82 -19.19 -38.45
CA ILE A 118 -1.80 -20.24 -38.75
C ILE A 118 -2.68 -19.83 -39.93
N LYS A 119 -3.11 -18.56 -39.99
CA LYS A 119 -3.91 -18.04 -41.10
C LYS A 119 -3.15 -18.09 -42.42
N ALA A 120 -1.91 -17.64 -42.46
CA ALA A 120 -1.06 -17.73 -43.64
C ALA A 120 -0.84 -19.19 -44.09
N THR A 121 -0.68 -20.12 -43.14
CA THR A 121 -0.58 -21.55 -43.44
C THR A 121 -1.87 -22.09 -44.06
N ALA A 122 -3.03 -21.75 -43.49
CA ALA A 122 -4.33 -22.14 -44.04
C ALA A 122 -4.53 -21.60 -45.46
N ASP A 123 -4.13 -20.36 -45.72
CA ASP A 123 -4.22 -19.73 -47.04
C ASP A 123 -3.27 -20.39 -48.06
N ALA A 124 -2.07 -20.78 -47.64
CA ALA A 124 -1.11 -21.52 -48.47
C ALA A 124 -1.63 -22.92 -48.83
N LEU A 125 -2.19 -23.66 -47.87
CA LEU A 125 -2.81 -24.98 -48.13
C LEU A 125 -4.00 -24.86 -49.08
N ASN A 126 -4.82 -23.82 -48.91
CA ASN A 126 -5.91 -23.52 -49.84
C ASN A 126 -5.39 -23.30 -51.27
N SER A 127 -4.35 -22.48 -51.43
CA SER A 127 -3.72 -22.22 -52.73
C SER A 127 -3.15 -23.49 -53.38
N GLN A 128 -2.49 -24.35 -52.60
CA GLN A 128 -1.98 -25.64 -53.09
C GLN A 128 -3.12 -26.56 -53.55
N ALA A 129 -4.20 -26.67 -52.77
CA ALA A 129 -5.36 -27.48 -53.12
C ALA A 129 -6.01 -27.01 -54.43
N PHE A 130 -6.20 -25.69 -54.60
CA PHE A 130 -6.70 -25.10 -55.85
C PHE A 130 -5.74 -25.31 -57.02
N GLY A 131 -4.42 -25.25 -56.78
CA GLY A 131 -3.42 -25.55 -57.80
C GLY A 131 -3.57 -26.98 -58.35
N ILE A 132 -3.85 -27.95 -57.48
CA ILE A 132 -4.11 -29.33 -57.89
C ILE A 132 -5.41 -29.44 -58.71
N LEU A 133 -6.49 -28.79 -58.27
CA LEU A 133 -7.76 -28.79 -58.98
C LEU A 133 -7.68 -28.08 -60.35
N GLY A 134 -6.75 -27.15 -60.52
CA GLY A 134 -6.50 -26.44 -61.78
C GLY A 134 -5.63 -27.21 -62.78
N MET A 135 -5.08 -28.37 -62.43
CA MET A 135 -4.27 -29.18 -63.34
C MET A 135 -5.13 -29.79 -64.46
N THR A 136 -4.58 -29.91 -65.67
CA THR A 136 -5.23 -30.66 -66.75
C THR A 136 -4.99 -32.17 -66.53
N ASN A 137 -6.07 -32.94 -66.32
CA ASN A 137 -6.04 -34.39 -66.02
C ASN A 137 -5.30 -34.80 -64.73
N PRO A 138 -5.71 -34.30 -63.54
CA PRO A 138 -5.11 -34.73 -62.29
C PRO A 138 -5.40 -36.21 -62.04
N VAL A 139 -4.37 -36.96 -61.63
CA VAL A 139 -4.55 -38.36 -61.21
C VAL A 139 -5.36 -38.43 -59.90
N THR A 140 -6.09 -39.52 -59.67
CA THR A 140 -6.97 -39.70 -58.50
C THR A 140 -6.28 -39.42 -57.15
N ALA A 141 -5.01 -39.82 -57.02
CA ALA A 141 -4.21 -39.56 -55.82
C ALA A 141 -4.04 -38.04 -55.53
N MET A 142 -3.93 -37.22 -56.58
CA MET A 142 -3.82 -35.77 -56.45
C MET A 142 -5.14 -35.15 -56.00
N LEU A 143 -6.27 -35.62 -56.53
CA LEU A 143 -7.60 -35.18 -56.07
C LEU A 143 -7.85 -35.55 -54.60
N SER A 144 -7.41 -36.74 -54.17
CA SER A 144 -7.46 -37.13 -52.76
C SER A 144 -6.59 -36.24 -51.86
N LEU A 145 -5.41 -35.84 -52.33
CA LEU A 145 -4.55 -34.89 -51.63
C LEU A 145 -5.22 -33.52 -51.51
N ALA A 146 -5.83 -33.00 -52.58
CA ALA A 146 -6.55 -31.73 -52.55
C ALA A 146 -7.66 -31.72 -51.48
N ASN A 147 -8.45 -32.79 -51.37
CA ASN A 147 -9.47 -32.93 -50.33
C ASN A 147 -8.87 -32.91 -48.92
N GLN A 148 -7.77 -33.63 -48.68
CA GLN A 148 -7.07 -33.61 -47.39
C GLN A 148 -6.54 -32.22 -47.04
N LEU A 149 -6.02 -31.48 -48.02
CA LEU A 149 -5.56 -30.10 -47.81
C LEU A 149 -6.72 -29.18 -47.43
N PHE A 150 -7.90 -29.32 -48.06
CA PHE A 150 -9.10 -28.57 -47.65
C PHE A 150 -9.58 -28.94 -46.24
N ASP A 151 -9.56 -30.22 -45.87
CA ASP A 151 -9.93 -30.66 -44.52
C ASP A 151 -9.01 -30.06 -43.45
N ILE A 152 -7.69 -30.04 -43.70
CA ILE A 152 -6.71 -29.42 -42.80
C ILE A 152 -6.94 -27.91 -42.75
N GLN A 153 -7.15 -27.26 -43.90
CA GLN A 153 -7.44 -25.83 -43.98
C GLN A 153 -8.70 -25.44 -43.19
N GLY A 154 -9.76 -26.26 -43.27
CA GLY A 154 -10.98 -26.08 -42.48
C GLY A 154 -10.68 -26.11 -40.97
N LYS A 155 -9.90 -27.09 -40.50
CA LYS A 155 -9.48 -27.19 -39.09
C LYS A 155 -8.65 -25.98 -38.65
N LEU A 156 -7.71 -25.52 -39.47
CA LEU A 156 -6.90 -24.34 -39.15
C LEU A 156 -7.75 -23.06 -39.07
N ASN A 157 -8.72 -22.88 -39.97
CA ASN A 157 -9.65 -21.74 -39.92
C ASN A 157 -10.52 -21.77 -38.66
N SER A 158 -11.02 -22.93 -38.24
CA SER A 158 -11.74 -23.05 -36.97
C SER A 158 -10.87 -22.67 -35.78
N TYR A 159 -9.58 -23.04 -35.81
CA TYR A 159 -8.64 -22.67 -34.76
C TYR A 159 -8.31 -21.17 -34.76
N VAL A 160 -8.17 -20.54 -35.93
CA VAL A 160 -8.03 -19.07 -36.06
C VAL A 160 -9.24 -18.36 -35.44
N ALA A 161 -10.46 -18.83 -35.68
CA ALA A 161 -11.66 -18.25 -35.10
C ALA A 161 -11.68 -18.37 -33.56
N SER A 162 -11.16 -19.48 -33.00
CA SER A 162 -10.98 -19.62 -31.55
C SER A 162 -9.96 -18.62 -31.00
N LEU A 163 -8.82 -18.46 -31.69
CA LEU A 163 -7.79 -17.49 -31.29
C LEU A 163 -8.31 -16.05 -31.36
N ASP A 164 -9.14 -15.71 -32.34
CA ASP A 164 -9.82 -14.40 -32.41
C ASP A 164 -10.63 -14.11 -31.14
N GLN A 165 -11.42 -15.08 -30.68
CA GLN A 165 -12.22 -14.93 -29.46
C GLN A 165 -11.33 -14.75 -28.21
N ASP A 166 -10.23 -15.49 -28.12
CA ASP A 166 -9.31 -15.39 -26.99
C ASP A 166 -8.55 -14.05 -26.98
N ILE A 167 -8.11 -13.57 -28.15
CA ILE A 167 -7.47 -12.26 -28.31
C ILE A 167 -8.42 -11.14 -27.88
N GLU A 168 -9.70 -11.20 -28.29
CA GLU A 168 -10.69 -10.18 -27.90
C GLU A 168 -10.95 -10.18 -26.39
N LYS A 169 -10.97 -11.35 -25.73
CA LYS A 169 -11.05 -11.43 -24.26
C LYS A 169 -9.84 -10.78 -23.59
N LEU A 170 -8.62 -11.07 -24.06
CA LEU A 170 -7.40 -10.45 -23.53
C LEU A 170 -7.41 -8.93 -23.70
N LYS A 171 -7.87 -8.43 -24.85
CA LYS A 171 -8.02 -6.99 -25.11
C LYS A 171 -9.08 -6.36 -24.21
N GLN A 172 -10.19 -7.06 -23.97
CA GLN A 172 -11.23 -6.58 -23.06
C GLN A 172 -10.72 -6.48 -21.62
N ASP A 173 -9.99 -7.50 -21.14
CA ASP A 173 -9.36 -7.50 -19.82
C ASP A 173 -8.35 -6.35 -19.66
N LEU A 174 -7.54 -6.09 -20.69
CA LEU A 174 -6.61 -4.96 -20.71
C LEU A 174 -7.35 -3.61 -20.64
N ARG A 175 -8.44 -3.43 -21.39
CA ARG A 175 -9.26 -2.21 -21.34
C ARG A 175 -9.88 -2.01 -19.96
N LEU A 176 -10.39 -3.07 -19.34
CA LEU A 176 -10.93 -3.01 -17.98
C LEU A 176 -9.87 -2.60 -16.96
N LEU A 177 -8.65 -3.15 -17.08
CA LEU A 177 -7.52 -2.76 -16.24
C LEU A 177 -7.16 -1.27 -16.42
N GLN A 178 -7.03 -0.80 -17.64
CA GLN A 178 -6.67 0.58 -17.94
C GLN A 178 -7.74 1.57 -17.47
N ASN A 179 -9.02 1.24 -17.64
CA ASN A 179 -10.13 2.04 -17.13
C ASN A 179 -10.09 2.10 -15.60
N PHE A 180 -9.89 0.97 -14.92
CA PHE A 180 -9.76 0.93 -13.46
C PHE A 180 -8.62 1.82 -12.98
N VAL A 181 -7.45 1.73 -13.61
CA VAL A 181 -6.30 2.59 -13.28
C VAL A 181 -6.65 4.06 -13.46
N SER A 182 -7.27 4.43 -14.59
CA SER A 182 -7.67 5.80 -14.86
C SER A 182 -8.69 6.35 -13.85
N GLU A 183 -9.62 5.52 -13.38
CA GLU A 183 -10.65 5.92 -12.42
C GLU A 183 -10.14 5.99 -10.97
N THR A 184 -9.08 5.22 -10.66
CA THR A 184 -8.52 5.14 -9.31
C THR A 184 -7.29 6.01 -9.10
N GLN A 185 -6.68 6.50 -10.18
CA GLN A 185 -5.49 7.33 -10.11
C GLN A 185 -5.77 8.62 -9.32
N GLY A 186 -4.95 8.85 -8.29
CA GLY A 186 -5.02 10.06 -7.47
C GLY A 186 -6.16 10.08 -6.44
N LEU A 187 -7.01 9.05 -6.38
CA LEU A 187 -7.93 8.86 -5.26
C LEU A 187 -7.15 8.86 -3.94
N PHE A 188 -7.80 9.29 -2.87
CA PHE A 188 -7.26 9.38 -1.52
C PHE A 188 -6.15 10.42 -1.29
N SER A 189 -5.44 10.89 -2.33
CA SER A 189 -4.32 11.81 -2.16
C SER A 189 -4.70 13.10 -1.41
N ASN A 190 -5.79 13.74 -1.84
CA ASN A 190 -6.29 14.97 -1.22
C ASN A 190 -6.95 14.70 0.14
N SER A 191 -7.79 13.66 0.23
CA SER A 191 -8.51 13.34 1.47
C SER A 191 -7.57 12.88 2.58
N LEU A 192 -6.53 12.09 2.27
CA LEU A 192 -5.46 11.75 3.21
C LEU A 192 -4.66 12.97 3.63
N THR A 193 -4.39 13.90 2.71
CA THR A 193 -3.71 15.16 3.04
C THR A 193 -4.55 15.98 4.02
N ASN A 194 -5.85 16.13 3.75
CA ASN A 194 -6.79 16.84 4.64
C ASN A 194 -6.93 16.13 5.99
N PHE A 195 -6.91 14.79 6.01
CA PHE A 195 -6.92 14.01 7.25
C PHE A 195 -5.65 14.22 8.07
N LYS A 196 -4.46 14.17 7.45
CA LYS A 196 -3.18 14.47 8.09
C LYS A 196 -3.19 15.87 8.72
N ILE A 197 -3.69 16.87 7.98
CA ILE A 197 -3.87 18.25 8.48
C ILE A 197 -4.82 18.29 9.68
N ALA A 198 -5.96 17.61 9.61
CA ALA A 198 -6.91 17.57 10.73
C ALA A 198 -6.28 16.93 11.98
N MET A 199 -5.53 15.84 11.83
CA MET A 199 -4.81 15.19 12.93
C MET A 199 -3.66 16.02 13.51
N GLN A 200 -3.04 16.89 12.70
CA GLN A 200 -2.10 17.89 13.20
C GLN A 200 -2.82 18.91 14.09
N GLY A 201 -4.03 19.35 13.70
CA GLY A 201 -4.88 20.16 14.57
C GLY A 201 -5.16 19.49 15.92
N VAL A 202 -5.43 18.18 15.93
CA VAL A 202 -5.61 17.38 17.17
C VAL A 202 -4.33 17.37 18.02
N THR A 203 -3.16 17.22 17.40
CA THR A 203 -1.88 17.24 18.12
C THR A 203 -1.61 18.59 18.76
N VAL A 204 -1.86 19.68 18.03
CA VAL A 204 -1.73 21.05 18.54
C VAL A 204 -2.70 21.28 19.71
N LEU A 205 -3.94 20.79 19.58
CA LEU A 205 -4.94 20.85 20.64
C LEU A 205 -4.49 20.09 21.89
N GLY A 206 -3.87 18.92 21.73
CA GLY A 206 -3.36 18.11 22.84
C GLY A 206 -2.24 18.77 23.64
N LYS A 207 -1.58 19.79 23.10
CA LYS A 207 -0.54 20.57 23.79
C LYS A 207 -1.10 21.80 24.54
N LEU A 208 -2.41 21.99 24.54
CA LEU A 208 -3.07 23.08 25.25
C LEU A 208 -2.84 22.96 26.76
N ILE A 209 -2.49 24.08 27.39
CA ILE A 209 -2.37 24.19 28.85
C ILE A 209 -3.67 24.76 29.40
N VAL A 210 -4.35 23.98 30.25
CA VAL A 210 -5.52 24.44 31.01
C VAL A 210 -5.05 24.86 32.41
N ASN A 211 -5.25 26.13 32.74
CA ASN A 211 -4.86 26.71 34.01
C ASN A 211 -5.89 26.40 35.10
N GLY A 212 -5.46 26.39 36.37
CA GLY A 212 -6.35 26.12 37.52
C GLY A 212 -7.51 27.11 37.70
N ASN A 213 -7.45 28.28 37.05
CA ASN A 213 -8.54 29.27 37.02
C ASN A 213 -9.53 29.06 35.85
N GLY A 214 -9.41 27.95 35.12
CA GLY A 214 -10.25 27.59 33.98
C GLY A 214 -9.79 28.19 32.64
N THR A 215 -8.92 29.21 32.64
CA THR A 215 -8.39 29.76 31.38
C THR A 215 -7.50 28.75 30.67
N TYR A 216 -7.38 28.86 29.35
CA TYR A 216 -6.53 27.98 28.55
C TYR A 216 -5.58 28.79 27.67
N SER A 217 -4.40 28.24 27.43
CA SER A 217 -3.37 28.88 26.62
C SER A 217 -2.52 27.85 25.89
N PHE A 218 -1.95 28.24 24.76
CA PHE A 218 -0.98 27.42 24.07
C PHE A 218 0.44 27.74 24.57
N PRO A 219 1.37 26.76 24.59
CA PRO A 219 2.78 27.00 24.80
C PRO A 219 3.32 28.13 23.90
N LYS A 220 4.31 28.88 24.40
CA LYS A 220 4.94 29.95 23.62
C LYS A 220 5.46 29.42 22.28
N GLY A 221 5.17 30.13 21.18
CA GLY A 221 5.59 29.77 19.83
C GLY A 221 4.65 28.83 19.07
N MET A 222 3.53 28.41 19.68
CA MET A 222 2.56 27.54 19.01
C MET A 222 1.65 28.31 18.05
N ASP A 223 1.47 27.75 16.87
CA ASP A 223 0.60 28.33 15.85
C ASP A 223 -0.89 28.08 16.18
N LYS A 224 -1.64 29.14 16.46
CA LYS A 224 -3.09 29.06 16.76
C LYS A 224 -3.97 29.02 15.53
N SER A 225 -3.43 29.35 14.36
CA SER A 225 -4.21 29.35 13.12
C SER A 225 -4.57 27.94 12.64
N TRP A 226 -4.03 26.89 13.28
CA TRP A 226 -4.52 25.51 13.16
C TRP A 226 -6.01 25.34 13.48
N PHE A 227 -6.65 26.27 14.21
CA PHE A 227 -8.07 26.20 14.60
C PHE A 227 -8.97 27.13 13.79
N THR A 228 -8.40 28.10 13.08
CA THR A 228 -9.16 29.11 12.32
C THR A 228 -8.95 29.01 10.81
N GLU A 229 -7.85 28.40 10.34
CA GLU A 229 -7.45 28.38 8.93
C GLU A 229 -7.14 26.95 8.43
N LYS A 230 -7.23 26.75 7.11
CA LYS A 230 -6.82 25.49 6.46
C LYS A 230 -5.29 25.49 6.25
N LYS A 231 -4.61 24.50 6.82
CA LYS A 231 -3.14 24.38 6.76
C LYS A 231 -2.67 23.57 5.55
N LYS A 232 -1.37 23.70 5.23
CA LYS A 232 -0.65 22.82 4.29
C LYS A 232 0.09 21.75 5.10
N SER A 233 0.30 20.57 4.52
CA SER A 233 0.98 19.46 5.19
C SER A 233 2.42 19.81 5.60
N GLN A 234 2.81 19.46 6.85
CA GLN A 234 4.19 19.54 7.36
C GLN A 234 4.65 18.19 7.93
N LYS A 235 5.96 17.89 7.88
CA LYS A 235 6.58 16.65 8.43
C LYS A 235 6.77 16.75 9.95
N PHE A 236 6.79 15.60 10.61
CA PHE A 236 6.66 15.42 12.07
C PHE A 236 8.01 14.89 12.65
N GLN A 237 8.37 15.23 13.90
CA GLN A 237 9.58 14.75 14.62
C GLN A 237 9.13 14.12 15.95
N ASN A 238 9.57 12.90 16.28
CA ASN A 238 9.21 12.12 17.47
C ASN A 238 10.39 12.08 18.50
N ASP A 239 10.08 12.00 19.81
CA ASP A 239 11.04 12.06 20.96
C ASP A 239 11.83 10.75 21.23
N GLN A 240 13.08 10.82 21.77
CA GLN A 240 14.10 9.73 21.84
C GLN A 240 14.05 8.76 23.08
N LEU A 241 14.51 7.49 22.95
CA LEU A 241 14.70 6.43 24.00
C LEU A 241 16.15 6.35 24.56
N THR A 242 16.41 5.75 25.74
CA THR A 242 17.76 5.69 26.40
C THR A 242 18.46 4.30 26.42
N LYS A 243 19.80 4.25 26.66
CA LYS A 243 20.67 3.02 26.64
C LYS A 243 20.31 2.00 27.72
N GLU A 244 20.09 2.42 28.97
CA GLU A 244 19.80 1.48 30.07
C GLU A 244 18.45 0.76 29.92
N GLN A 245 17.47 1.42 29.29
CA GLN A 245 16.14 0.84 29.05
C GLN A 245 16.20 -0.33 28.06
N LEU A 246 17.14 -0.31 27.12
CA LEU A 246 17.31 -1.38 26.12
C LEU A 246 18.06 -2.61 26.68
N GLU A 247 19.04 -2.40 27.55
CA GLU A 247 19.77 -3.51 28.20
C GLU A 247 18.84 -4.37 29.06
N THR A 248 17.93 -3.74 29.79
CA THR A 248 16.94 -4.43 30.65
C THR A 248 15.99 -5.28 29.79
N PHE A 249 15.54 -4.72 28.66
CA PHE A 249 14.61 -5.38 27.75
C PHE A 249 15.16 -6.67 27.13
N LEU A 250 16.46 -6.69 26.79
CA LEU A 250 17.14 -7.86 26.24
C LEU A 250 17.36 -8.96 27.30
N LYS A 251 17.61 -8.59 28.56
CA LYS A 251 17.74 -9.56 29.66
C LYS A 251 16.44 -10.30 29.95
N ASP A 252 15.31 -9.62 29.78
CA ASP A 252 13.98 -10.19 30.04
C ASP A 252 13.41 -11.00 28.86
N GLY A 253 14.25 -11.47 27.94
CA GLY A 253 13.84 -12.34 26.82
C GLY A 253 13.55 -11.63 25.50
N GLY A 254 13.91 -10.35 25.36
CA GLY A 254 13.86 -9.66 24.07
C GLY A 254 14.91 -10.17 23.08
N GLN A 255 14.55 -10.17 21.79
CA GLN A 255 15.42 -10.61 20.69
C GLN A 255 15.91 -9.43 19.86
N LEU A 256 17.19 -9.45 19.51
CA LEU A 256 17.79 -8.49 18.58
C LEU A 256 17.70 -9.01 17.14
N MET A 257 16.97 -8.31 16.29
CA MET A 257 16.82 -8.60 14.87
C MET A 257 17.67 -7.64 14.06
N VAL A 258 18.34 -8.15 13.02
CA VAL A 258 19.31 -7.36 12.25
C VAL A 258 19.15 -7.54 10.76
N TYR A 259 19.16 -6.41 10.06
CA TYR A 259 19.24 -6.36 8.61
C TYR A 259 20.68 -6.12 8.13
N LYS A 260 21.14 -7.00 7.23
CA LYS A 260 22.40 -6.85 6.50
C LYS A 260 22.10 -6.35 5.08
N ASP A 261 22.62 -5.19 4.72
CA ASP A 261 22.49 -4.68 3.35
C ASP A 261 23.36 -5.50 2.38
N ARG A 262 22.74 -6.02 1.31
CA ARG A 262 23.37 -6.91 0.32
C ARG A 262 24.04 -6.18 -0.85
N ALA A 263 24.16 -4.85 -0.80
CA ALA A 263 24.74 -4.06 -1.89
C ALA A 263 26.23 -4.38 -2.20
N LYS A 264 26.98 -5.05 -1.30
CA LYS A 264 28.35 -5.52 -1.59
C LYS A 264 28.50 -7.02 -1.90
N VAL A 265 27.45 -7.83 -1.78
CA VAL A 265 27.54 -9.30 -2.01
C VAL A 265 27.43 -9.67 -3.50
N LYS A 266 27.10 -8.71 -4.37
CA LYS A 266 26.91 -8.93 -5.82
C LYS A 266 28.19 -9.28 -6.62
N MET A 267 29.33 -9.53 -6.00
CA MET A 267 30.56 -9.92 -6.73
C MET A 267 31.10 -11.33 -6.41
N ALA A 268 30.37 -12.18 -5.70
CA ALA A 268 30.80 -13.56 -5.48
C ALA A 268 29.67 -14.57 -5.70
N ASN A 269 29.66 -15.14 -6.90
CA ASN A 269 29.04 -16.41 -7.30
C ASN A 269 27.51 -16.54 -7.28
N GLN A 270 26.94 -16.49 -8.48
CA GLN A 270 25.68 -17.16 -8.83
C GLN A 270 25.87 -18.68 -8.63
N ASN A 271 25.24 -19.27 -7.60
CA ASN A 271 24.68 -20.63 -7.57
C ASN A 271 24.67 -21.36 -6.21
N ASP A 272 24.99 -20.73 -5.08
CA ASP A 272 24.75 -21.38 -3.78
C ASP A 272 23.68 -20.65 -2.97
N LEU A 273 22.69 -21.42 -2.51
CA LEU A 273 21.82 -21.03 -1.39
C LEU A 273 22.73 -20.77 -0.19
N ALA A 274 23.03 -19.48 0.08
CA ALA A 274 24.03 -19.10 1.06
C ALA A 274 23.71 -19.62 2.47
N SER A 275 24.43 -20.68 2.84
CA SER A 275 24.66 -21.15 4.20
C SER A 275 25.42 -20.08 5.01
N ASP A 276 25.20 -20.13 6.33
CA ASP A 276 25.80 -19.34 7.41
C ASP A 276 27.05 -18.49 7.07
N ILE A 277 26.84 -17.20 6.78
CA ILE A 277 27.93 -16.21 6.71
C ILE A 277 28.14 -15.59 8.10
N SER A 278 29.35 -15.75 8.64
CA SER A 278 29.86 -15.20 9.90
C SER A 278 29.64 -13.67 10.04
N PHE A 279 29.41 -13.22 11.28
CA PHE A 279 29.11 -11.83 11.64
C PHE A 279 30.30 -10.87 11.65
N ALA A 280 31.53 -11.38 11.65
CA ALA A 280 32.74 -10.57 11.69
C ALA A 280 32.95 -9.73 10.42
N ASP A 281 32.31 -10.13 9.31
CA ASP A 281 32.65 -9.64 7.97
C ASP A 281 31.54 -8.78 7.31
N ALA A 282 30.52 -8.34 8.06
CA ALA A 282 29.38 -7.59 7.51
C ALA A 282 29.21 -6.19 8.15
N ASP A 283 29.17 -5.15 7.32
CA ASP A 283 28.68 -3.81 7.71
C ASP A 283 27.16 -3.90 7.96
N VAL A 284 26.76 -3.95 9.23
CA VAL A 284 25.35 -4.01 9.66
C VAL A 284 24.68 -2.64 9.53
N VAL A 285 23.48 -2.59 8.94
CA VAL A 285 22.82 -1.31 8.57
C VAL A 285 21.63 -0.94 9.47
N ILE A 286 20.85 -1.91 9.98
CA ILE A 286 19.68 -1.59 10.84
C ILE A 286 19.48 -2.65 11.94
N TRP A 287 19.18 -2.18 13.16
CA TRP A 287 18.93 -3.02 14.34
C TRP A 287 17.49 -2.82 14.86
N TYR A 288 16.81 -3.91 15.21
CA TYR A 288 15.52 -3.88 15.88
C TYR A 288 15.54 -4.73 17.14
N ILE A 289 14.82 -4.30 18.16
CA ILE A 289 14.55 -5.12 19.34
C ILE A 289 13.10 -5.58 19.28
N VAL A 290 12.87 -6.88 19.45
CA VAL A 290 11.55 -7.51 19.38
C VAL A 290 11.29 -8.33 20.62
N LYS A 291 10.19 -8.07 21.33
CA LYS A 291 9.71 -8.89 22.44
C LYS A 291 8.20 -8.80 22.53
N ASP A 292 7.51 -9.93 22.67
CA ASP A 292 6.07 -10.01 22.87
C ASP A 292 5.25 -9.17 21.87
N GLY A 293 5.71 -9.10 20.61
CA GLY A 293 5.05 -8.33 19.53
C GLY A 293 5.37 -6.84 19.50
N VAL A 294 6.12 -6.32 20.46
CA VAL A 294 6.64 -4.95 20.45
C VAL A 294 7.94 -4.90 19.67
N VAL A 295 8.02 -4.03 18.66
CA VAL A 295 9.22 -3.80 17.84
C VAL A 295 9.75 -2.41 18.14
N ILE A 296 11.05 -2.26 18.33
CA ILE A 296 11.74 -0.96 18.50
C ILE A 296 12.81 -0.87 17.42
N ASN A 297 12.73 0.16 16.56
CA ASN A 297 13.76 0.44 15.56
C ASN A 297 14.88 1.29 16.16
N LEU A 298 16.09 0.76 16.18
CA LEU A 298 17.25 1.44 16.76
C LEU A 298 17.97 2.35 15.75
N ALA A 299 17.61 2.36 14.46
CA ALA A 299 18.19 3.28 13.49
C ALA A 299 17.77 4.75 13.72
N GLU A 300 16.64 4.98 14.39
CA GLU A 300 16.19 6.32 14.80
C GLU A 300 16.94 6.85 16.03
N HIS A 301 17.83 6.02 16.58
CA HIS A 301 18.62 6.28 17.76
C HIS A 301 20.10 6.06 17.46
N PRO A 302 20.76 7.02 16.77
CA PRO A 302 22.14 6.88 16.31
C PRO A 302 23.15 6.59 17.43
N GLU A 303 22.82 6.95 18.67
CA GLU A 303 23.54 6.58 19.89
C GLU A 303 23.68 5.07 20.12
N PHE A 304 22.82 4.24 19.51
CA PHE A 304 22.82 2.78 19.59
C PHE A 304 23.44 2.09 18.36
N LYS A 305 24.04 2.83 17.42
CA LYS A 305 24.65 2.25 16.21
C LYS A 305 25.68 1.14 16.50
N ASP A 306 26.38 1.27 17.62
CA ASP A 306 27.39 0.30 18.10
C ASP A 306 26.88 -0.60 19.24
N LEU A 307 25.57 -0.67 19.49
CA LEU A 307 24.98 -1.38 20.64
C LEU A 307 25.41 -2.84 20.73
N TYR A 308 25.54 -3.54 19.60
CA TYR A 308 26.02 -4.92 19.58
C TYR A 308 27.46 -5.07 20.08
N ARG A 309 28.38 -4.20 19.62
CA ARG A 309 29.78 -4.17 20.09
C ARG A 309 29.85 -3.81 21.57
N TYR A 310 29.01 -2.87 21.99
CA TYR A 310 28.86 -2.46 23.39
C TYR A 310 28.36 -3.60 24.29
N LEU A 311 27.35 -4.38 23.86
CA LEU A 311 26.85 -5.55 24.60
C LEU A 311 27.90 -6.67 24.72
N GLN A 312 28.68 -6.91 23.67
CA GLN A 312 29.77 -7.90 23.70
C GLN A 312 30.94 -7.51 24.62
N THR A 313 31.31 -6.23 24.66
CA THR A 313 32.47 -5.73 25.42
C THR A 313 32.18 -5.63 26.92
N LYS A 314 30.93 -5.36 27.32
CA LYS A 314 30.49 -5.29 28.74
C LYS A 314 30.21 -6.66 29.39
N GLY A 315 30.58 -7.78 28.75
CA GLY A 315 30.48 -9.12 29.33
C GLY A 315 29.09 -9.77 29.24
N SER A 316 28.11 -9.12 28.59
CA SER A 316 26.80 -9.71 28.30
C SER A 316 26.82 -10.31 26.90
N LYS A 317 27.53 -11.43 26.73
CA LYS A 317 27.52 -12.17 25.45
C LYS A 317 26.09 -12.59 25.14
N LEU A 318 25.53 -12.09 24.04
CA LEU A 318 24.23 -12.52 23.54
C LEU A 318 24.31 -13.98 23.11
N ASN A 319 23.36 -14.79 23.56
CA ASN A 319 23.25 -16.18 23.13
C ASN A 319 22.71 -16.26 21.68
N LYS A 320 22.95 -17.37 20.99
CA LYS A 320 22.60 -17.57 19.56
C LYS A 320 21.09 -17.43 19.27
N ASP A 321 20.26 -17.66 20.27
CA ASP A 321 18.79 -17.57 20.26
C ASP A 321 18.25 -16.16 20.55
N GLN A 322 19.09 -15.28 21.10
CA GLN A 322 18.75 -13.87 21.38
C GLN A 322 19.04 -12.96 20.18
N TYR A 323 19.50 -13.52 19.06
CA TYR A 323 19.95 -12.80 17.90
C TYR A 323 19.52 -13.48 16.58
N LYS A 324 18.95 -12.74 15.62
CA LYS A 324 18.52 -13.30 14.33
C LYS A 324 18.72 -12.33 13.15
N THR A 325 19.12 -12.86 11.98
CA THR A 325 19.19 -12.09 10.72
C THR A 325 17.83 -12.09 10.04
N ILE A 326 17.43 -10.94 9.49
CA ILE A 326 16.15 -10.76 8.79
C ILE A 326 16.37 -10.21 7.36
N SER A 327 15.41 -10.45 6.46
CA SER A 327 15.44 -9.93 5.09
C SER A 327 15.12 -8.44 5.02
N PHE A 328 15.38 -7.78 3.87
CA PHE A 328 15.08 -6.35 3.68
C PHE A 328 13.60 -6.03 3.90
N ASN A 329 12.70 -6.81 3.29
CA ASN A 329 11.26 -6.61 3.44
C ASN A 329 10.79 -6.88 4.87
N GLN A 330 11.43 -7.82 5.58
CA GLN A 330 11.14 -8.03 7.00
C GLN A 330 11.62 -6.86 7.86
N ALA A 331 12.77 -6.28 7.53
CA ALA A 331 13.30 -5.10 8.19
C ALA A 331 12.43 -3.87 7.95
N GLU A 332 11.98 -3.65 6.71
CA GLU A 332 11.08 -2.55 6.34
C GLU A 332 9.73 -2.67 7.06
N LYS A 333 9.15 -3.87 7.09
CA LYS A 333 7.96 -4.18 7.88
C LYS A 333 8.18 -3.92 9.38
N MET A 334 9.30 -4.36 9.94
CA MET A 334 9.63 -4.15 11.36
C MET A 334 9.85 -2.68 11.71
N THR A 335 10.47 -1.89 10.84
CA THR A 335 10.57 -0.42 10.98
C THR A 335 9.19 0.19 11.14
N VAL A 336 8.29 -0.17 10.23
CA VAL A 336 6.93 0.33 10.16
C VAL A 336 6.08 -0.12 11.36
N ASP A 337 6.23 -1.38 11.77
CA ASP A 337 5.54 -1.94 12.94
C ASP A 337 6.07 -1.36 14.27
N SER A 338 7.35 -0.95 14.31
CA SER A 338 7.97 -0.32 15.48
C SER A 338 7.55 1.12 15.74
N MET A 339 7.00 1.79 14.72
CA MET A 339 6.57 3.16 14.84
C MET A 339 5.29 3.24 15.69
N GLY A 340 5.37 4.04 16.76
CA GLY A 340 4.26 4.38 17.63
C GLY A 340 3.46 5.59 17.14
N GLY A 341 2.32 5.86 17.79
CA GLY A 341 1.52 7.05 17.51
C GLY A 341 0.96 7.13 16.08
N ILE A 342 0.62 8.35 15.66
CA ILE A 342 -0.03 8.62 14.37
C ILE A 342 0.94 8.41 13.20
N GLU A 343 2.24 8.70 13.38
CA GLU A 343 3.29 8.42 12.39
C GLU A 343 3.41 6.93 12.08
N GLY A 344 3.35 6.05 13.08
CA GLY A 344 3.38 4.61 12.83
C GLY A 344 2.11 4.04 12.20
N ARG A 345 0.95 4.65 12.47
CA ARG A 345 -0.30 4.30 11.78
C ARG A 345 -0.26 4.74 10.31
N ILE A 346 0.34 5.91 10.03
CA ILE A 346 0.56 6.42 8.68
C ILE A 346 1.63 5.62 7.95
N ALA A 347 2.74 5.24 8.60
CA ALA A 347 3.80 4.43 7.99
C ALA A 347 3.34 2.99 7.72
N ARG A 348 2.51 2.40 8.61
CA ARG A 348 1.83 1.12 8.33
C ARG A 348 0.92 1.26 7.12
N PHE A 349 0.11 2.31 7.09
CA PHE A 349 -0.74 2.60 5.95
C PHE A 349 0.09 2.78 4.65
N GLU A 350 1.11 3.63 4.63
CA GLU A 350 1.99 3.86 3.48
C GLU A 350 2.80 2.62 3.05
N TYR A 351 3.23 1.75 3.97
CA TYR A 351 3.94 0.51 3.63
C TYR A 351 3.03 -0.56 3.04
N TYR A 352 1.86 -0.78 3.64
CA TYR A 352 0.88 -1.73 3.11
C TYR A 352 0.20 -1.20 1.82
N PHE A 353 0.26 0.12 1.55
CA PHE A 353 -0.24 0.77 0.33
C PHE A 353 0.85 1.14 -0.70
N ARG A 354 2.14 1.05 -0.37
CA ARG A 354 3.27 1.28 -1.30
C ARG A 354 3.25 0.45 -2.59
N PRO A 355 2.69 -0.78 -2.65
CA PRO A 355 2.54 -1.48 -3.92
C PRO A 355 1.73 -0.67 -4.95
N ALA A 356 0.78 0.16 -4.52
CA ALA A 356 -0.04 1.01 -5.38
C ALA A 356 0.67 2.30 -5.82
N GLU A 357 1.56 2.88 -4.99
CA GLU A 357 2.31 4.10 -5.33
C GLU A 357 3.62 3.84 -6.10
N ASN A 358 4.31 2.72 -5.87
CA ASN A 358 5.52 2.35 -6.64
C ASN A 358 5.19 1.99 -8.11
N ALA A 359 3.96 1.56 -8.38
CA ALA A 359 3.43 1.42 -9.73
C ALA A 359 3.30 2.78 -10.46
N LEU A 360 3.12 3.88 -9.72
CA LEU A 360 2.98 5.24 -10.25
C LEU A 360 4.32 6.01 -10.31
N ALA A 361 5.23 5.82 -9.36
CA ALA A 361 6.51 6.55 -9.33
C ALA A 361 7.56 6.02 -10.33
N GLY A 362 7.50 4.74 -10.70
CA GLY A 362 8.36 4.15 -11.74
C GLY A 362 8.12 4.67 -13.16
N ILE A 363 7.07 5.47 -13.35
CA ILE A 363 6.67 6.09 -14.63
C ILE A 363 7.23 7.51 -14.77
N VAL A 364 7.72 8.16 -13.70
CA VAL A 364 8.19 9.56 -13.75
C VAL A 364 9.73 9.66 -13.89
N ALA A 365 10.44 8.53 -13.81
CA ALA A 365 11.92 8.47 -13.89
C ALA A 365 12.46 7.62 -15.06
N ALA A 366 11.61 7.15 -15.97
CA ALA A 366 11.96 6.51 -17.24
C ALA A 366 11.15 7.15 -18.36
#